data_AF-A0A8S3JJS9-F1
#
_entry.id   AF-A0A8S3JJS9-F1
#
_cell.length_a   1.000
_cell.length_b   1.000
_cell.length_c   1.000
_cell.angle_alpha   90.00
_cell.angle_beta   90.00
_cell.angle_gamma   90.00
#
_symmetry.space_group_name_H-M   'P 1'
#
loop_
_entity.id
_entity.type
_entity.pdbx_description
1 polymer ?
#
loop_
_entity_poly.entity_id
_entity_poly.type
_entity_poly.pdbx_seq_one_letter_code
_entity_poly.pdbx_strand_id
1 'polypeptide(L)'
;MNPSDKYYIQNIILSYLESCLVVQNPTKARIDEYAIRQGICILKSIIHDDNEKEIQVLYAIQNFIVKLEYPPKMARLLFDVFYDEECVREAVFQKWRQNLDQEEINVYSAMIDATKDF
;
A
#
# COMPACT_ATOMS: atom_id res chain seq x y z
N MET A 1 13.76 -15.10 -2.10
CA MET A 1 13.86 -13.69 -1.68
C MET A 1 14.89 -13.58 -0.57
N ASN A 2 15.93 -12.75 -0.70
CA ASN A 2 16.83 -12.48 0.43
C ASN A 2 16.02 -11.74 1.51
N PRO A 3 16.11 -12.08 2.80
CA PRO A 3 15.47 -11.30 3.86
C PRO A 3 15.75 -9.79 3.78
N SER A 4 16.93 -9.40 3.30
CA SER A 4 17.28 -8.00 3.04
C SER A 4 16.46 -7.36 1.91
N ASP A 5 16.08 -8.12 0.88
CA ASP A 5 15.26 -7.63 -0.25
C ASP A 5 13.83 -7.30 0.18
N LYS A 6 13.29 -8.07 1.14
CA LYS A 6 11.97 -7.79 1.74
C LYS A 6 11.94 -6.42 2.38
N TYR A 7 12.88 -6.16 3.28
CA TYR A 7 12.91 -4.90 4.01
C TYR A 7 13.35 -3.74 3.12
N TYR A 8 14.15 -4.00 2.08
CA TYR A 8 14.54 -2.98 1.11
C TYR A 8 13.34 -2.34 0.42
N ILE A 9 12.44 -3.14 -0.16
CA ILE A 9 11.23 -2.61 -0.82
C ILE A 9 10.32 -1.93 0.20
N GLN A 10 10.09 -2.56 1.35
CA GLN A 10 9.22 -1.97 2.37
C GLN A 10 9.73 -0.62 2.85
N ASN A 11 11.04 -0.48 3.10
CA ASN A 11 11.63 0.77 3.56
C ASN A 11 11.52 1.88 2.52
N ILE A 12 11.72 1.58 1.23
CA ILE A 12 11.54 2.57 0.16
C ILE A 12 10.10 3.07 0.13
N ILE A 13 9.12 2.17 0.15
CA ILE A 13 7.70 2.53 0.12
C ILE A 13 7.33 3.33 1.36
N LEU A 14 7.74 2.87 2.55
CA LEU A 14 7.46 3.57 3.80
C LEU A 14 8.05 4.99 3.81
N SER A 15 9.34 5.15 3.49
CA SER A 15 9.98 6.47 3.44
C SER A 15 9.32 7.39 2.42
N TYR A 16 8.91 6.84 1.27
CA TYR A 16 8.20 7.60 0.25
C TYR A 16 6.81 8.06 0.73
N LEU A 17 6.00 7.16 1.30
CA LEU A 17 4.67 7.51 1.83
C LEU A 17 4.75 8.50 2.99
N GLU A 18 5.75 8.37 3.86
CA GLU A 18 6.03 9.34 4.93
C GLU A 18 6.35 10.72 4.36
N SER A 19 7.11 10.81 3.27
CA SER A 19 7.42 12.09 2.62
C SER A 19 6.19 12.77 2.00
N CYS A 20 5.13 12.00 1.72
CA CYS A 20 3.87 12.51 1.17
C CYS A 20 2.87 12.96 2.25
N LEU A 21 3.19 12.81 3.56
CA LEU A 21 2.30 13.21 4.64
C LEU A 21 2.21 14.73 4.76
N VAL A 22 0.99 15.25 4.62
CA VAL A 22 0.64 16.67 4.85
C VAL A 22 0.32 16.92 6.33
N VAL A 23 -0.24 15.92 7.01
CA VAL A 23 -0.54 15.98 8.45
C VAL A 23 0.04 14.75 9.13
N GLN A 24 0.95 14.96 10.09
CA GLN A 24 1.67 13.92 10.82
C GLN A 24 1.07 13.64 12.19
N ASN A 25 -0.26 13.57 12.27
CA ASN A 25 -0.97 13.15 13.46
C ASN A 25 -1.50 11.72 13.21
N PRO A 26 -1.24 10.72 14.05
CA PRO A 26 -1.64 9.33 13.79
C PRO A 26 -3.11 9.22 13.36
N THR A 27 -4.06 9.60 14.22
CA THR A 27 -5.50 9.44 13.94
C THR A 27 -6.09 10.42 12.91
N LYS A 28 -5.37 11.51 12.58
CA LYS A 28 -5.81 12.55 11.63
C LYS A 28 -4.88 12.69 10.43
N ALA A 29 -4.08 11.66 10.15
CA ALA A 29 -3.07 11.74 9.12
C ALA A 29 -3.73 12.01 7.77
N ARG A 30 -3.09 12.87 6.98
CA ARG A 30 -3.49 13.19 5.61
C ARG A 30 -2.28 13.09 4.73
N ILE A 31 -2.45 12.45 3.58
CA ILE A 31 -1.41 12.26 2.59
C ILE A 31 -1.81 13.01 1.31
N ASP A 32 -0.81 13.54 0.60
CA ASP A 32 -1.01 14.21 -0.69
C ASP A 32 -1.07 13.17 -1.81
N GLU A 33 -2.28 12.89 -2.33
CA GLU A 33 -2.48 11.94 -3.43
C GLU A 33 -1.68 12.32 -4.69
N TYR A 34 -1.59 13.61 -5.00
CA TYR A 34 -0.86 14.08 -6.17
C TYR A 34 0.63 13.74 -6.02
N ALA A 35 1.20 14.00 -4.84
CA ALA A 35 2.57 13.64 -4.53
C ALA A 35 2.81 12.13 -4.72
N ILE A 36 1.90 11.27 -4.21
CA ILE A 36 2.02 9.81 -4.36
C ILE A 36 2.06 9.41 -5.84
N ARG A 37 1.12 9.90 -6.65
CA ARG A 37 1.05 9.55 -8.08
C ARG A 37 2.31 9.95 -8.86
N GLN A 38 2.92 11.09 -8.52
CA GLN A 38 4.14 11.56 -9.20
C GLN A 38 5.34 10.61 -9.03
N GLY A 39 5.54 10.01 -7.86
CA GLY A 39 6.66 9.09 -7.63
C GLY A 39 6.37 7.63 -7.96
N ILE A 40 5.13 7.25 -8.30
CA ILE A 40 4.83 5.85 -8.65
C ILE A 40 5.62 5.40 -9.88
N CYS A 41 5.88 6.26 -10.87
CA CYS A 41 6.67 5.87 -12.03
C CYS A 41 8.08 5.39 -11.63
N ILE A 42 8.69 6.02 -10.62
CA ILE A 42 9.98 5.62 -10.06
C ILE A 42 9.83 4.31 -9.29
N LEU A 43 8.79 4.17 -8.46
CA LEU A 43 8.54 2.94 -7.72
C LEU A 43 8.35 1.73 -8.64
N LYS A 44 7.62 1.88 -9.75
CA LYS A 44 7.46 0.83 -10.78
C LYS A 44 8.81 0.39 -11.34
N SER A 45 9.72 1.33 -11.59
CA SER A 45 11.09 1.02 -12.02
C SER A 45 11.94 0.31 -10.96
N ILE A 46 11.54 0.27 -9.69
CA ILE A 46 12.24 -0.48 -8.63
C ILE A 46 11.60 -1.87 -8.45
N ILE A 47 10.27 -1.93 -8.57
CA ILE A 47 9.45 -3.14 -8.43
C ILE A 47 9.63 -4.05 -9.66
N HIS A 48 9.71 -3.49 -10.87
CA HIS A 48 9.97 -4.21 -12.13
C HIS A 48 9.04 -5.43 -12.35
N ASP A 49 7.73 -5.27 -12.11
CA ASP A 49 6.71 -6.33 -12.29
C ASP A 49 7.04 -7.66 -11.58
N ASP A 50 7.78 -7.59 -10.48
CA ASP A 50 8.13 -8.73 -9.64
C ASP A 50 7.04 -8.95 -8.59
N ASN A 51 6.34 -10.10 -8.69
CA ASN A 51 5.27 -10.49 -7.77
C ASN A 51 5.67 -10.41 -6.30
N GLU A 52 6.89 -10.84 -5.94
CA GLU A 52 7.32 -10.86 -4.55
C GLU A 52 7.59 -9.44 -4.04
N LYS A 53 8.09 -8.54 -4.89
CA LYS A 53 8.25 -7.12 -4.57
C LYS A 53 6.89 -6.40 -4.47
N GLU A 54 5.96 -6.67 -5.37
CA GLU A 54 4.59 -6.14 -5.31
C GLU A 54 3.89 -6.55 -4.00
N ILE A 55 4.06 -7.79 -3.54
CA ILE A 55 3.57 -8.22 -2.22
C ILE A 55 4.22 -7.40 -1.10
N GLN A 56 5.51 -7.10 -1.18
CA GLN A 56 6.16 -6.24 -0.19
C GLN A 56 5.63 -4.81 -0.20
N VAL A 57 5.19 -4.29 -1.34
CA VAL A 57 4.51 -2.99 -1.42
C VAL A 57 3.22 -3.01 -0.60
N LEU A 58 2.40 -4.06 -0.75
CA LEU A 58 1.16 -4.21 0.03
C LEU A 58 1.43 -4.31 1.53
N TYR A 59 2.44 -5.08 1.94
CA TYR A 59 2.85 -5.13 3.36
C TYR A 59 3.39 -3.80 3.88
N ALA A 60 4.09 -3.03 3.04
CA ALA A 60 4.55 -1.70 3.42
C ALA A 60 3.38 -0.73 3.62
N ILE A 61 2.40 -0.73 2.72
CA ILE A 61 1.17 0.07 2.84
C ILE A 61 0.42 -0.29 4.11
N GLN A 62 0.26 -1.59 4.40
CA GLN A 62 -0.35 -2.08 5.63
C GLN A 62 0.38 -1.57 6.87
N ASN A 63 1.71 -1.74 6.94
CA ASN A 63 2.52 -1.27 8.05
C ASN A 63 2.38 0.25 8.26
N PHE A 64 2.30 1.01 7.17
CA PHE A 64 2.10 2.46 7.20
C PHE A 64 0.75 2.84 7.82
N ILE A 65 -0.34 2.18 7.41
CA ILE A 65 -1.69 2.44 7.92
C ILE A 65 -1.78 2.08 9.41
N VAL A 66 -1.21 0.93 9.81
CA VAL A 66 -1.17 0.49 11.22
C VAL A 66 -0.38 1.48 12.06
N LYS A 67 0.78 1.95 11.58
CA LYS A 67 1.60 2.97 12.25
C LYS A 67 0.84 4.28 12.47
N LEU A 68 -0.09 4.60 11.57
CA LEU A 68 -0.95 5.77 11.68
C LEU A 68 -2.29 5.48 12.37
N GLU A 69 -2.46 4.33 13.02
CA GLU A 69 -3.69 3.99 13.76
C GLU A 69 -4.96 4.05 12.89
N TYR A 70 -4.87 3.57 11.65
CA TYR A 70 -5.98 3.46 10.69
C TYR A 70 -6.72 4.79 10.39
N PRO A 71 -6.04 5.80 9.80
CA PRO A 71 -6.68 7.06 9.46
C PRO A 71 -7.83 6.83 8.47
N PRO A 72 -8.96 7.55 8.62
CA PRO A 72 -10.11 7.38 7.73
C PRO A 72 -9.73 7.54 6.25
N LYS A 73 -10.19 6.61 5.40
CA LYS A 73 -9.98 6.59 3.94
C LYS A 73 -8.54 6.38 3.46
N MET A 74 -7.54 6.33 4.35
CA MET A 74 -6.12 6.19 3.97
C MET A 74 -5.86 4.92 3.18
N ALA A 75 -6.34 3.79 3.70
CA ALA A 75 -6.13 2.49 3.09
C ALA A 75 -6.74 2.40 1.67
N ARG A 76 -7.98 2.90 1.51
CA ARG A 76 -8.66 2.95 0.21
C ARG A 76 -7.86 3.81 -0.78
N LEU A 77 -7.49 5.01 -0.38
CA LEU A 77 -6.70 5.92 -1.21
C LEU A 77 -5.40 5.27 -1.70
N LEU A 78 -4.65 4.65 -0.79
CA LEU A 78 -3.38 4.02 -1.13
C LEU A 78 -3.56 2.82 -2.06
N PHE A 79 -4.51 1.92 -1.78
CA PHE A 79 -4.72 0.77 -2.66
C PHE A 79 -5.27 1.15 -4.03
N ASP A 80 -6.22 2.10 -4.11
CA ASP A 80 -6.76 2.61 -5.37
C ASP A 80 -5.62 3.20 -6.22
N VAL A 81 -4.79 4.06 -5.65
CA VAL A 81 -3.66 4.69 -6.37
C VAL A 81 -2.63 3.66 -6.86
N PHE A 82 -2.22 2.70 -6.02
CA PHE A 82 -1.24 1.69 -6.43
C PHE A 82 -1.80 0.68 -7.44
N TYR A 83 -3.11 0.46 -7.45
CA TYR A 83 -3.78 -0.35 -8.46
C TYR A 83 -3.95 0.40 -9.79
N ASP A 84 -4.49 1.62 -9.76
CA ASP A 84 -4.74 2.47 -10.93
C ASP A 84 -3.48 2.75 -11.75
N GLU A 85 -2.37 2.99 -11.06
CA GLU A 85 -1.08 3.27 -11.70
C GLU A 85 -0.35 1.98 -12.12
N GLU A 86 -1.00 0.81 -12.00
CA GLU A 86 -0.48 -0.52 -12.30
C GLU A 86 0.83 -0.82 -11.55
N CYS A 87 0.95 -0.34 -10.31
CA CYS A 87 2.12 -0.59 -9.47
C CYS A 87 2.03 -1.94 -8.74
N VAL A 88 0.80 -2.38 -8.43
CA VAL A 88 0.50 -3.70 -7.90
C VAL A 88 -0.64 -4.32 -8.68
N ARG A 89 -0.44 -5.54 -9.16
CA ARG A 89 -1.44 -6.23 -10.00
C ARG A 89 -2.53 -6.90 -9.19
N GLU A 90 -3.68 -7.10 -9.82
CA GLU A 90 -4.83 -7.75 -9.21
C GLU A 90 -4.49 -9.14 -8.64
N ALA A 91 -3.72 -9.96 -9.38
CA ALA A 91 -3.32 -11.28 -8.91
C ALA A 91 -2.51 -11.23 -7.59
N VAL A 92 -1.72 -10.17 -7.41
CA VAL A 92 -0.95 -9.95 -6.19
C VAL A 92 -1.86 -9.47 -5.05
N PHE A 93 -2.81 -8.57 -5.32
CA PHE A 93 -3.86 -8.21 -4.36
C PHE A 93 -4.68 -9.43 -3.91
N GLN A 94 -5.06 -10.31 -4.83
CA GLN A 94 -5.77 -11.55 -4.52
C GLN A 94 -4.95 -12.45 -3.59
N LYS A 95 -3.65 -12.66 -3.89
CA LYS A 95 -2.74 -13.45 -3.03
C LYS A 95 -2.55 -12.81 -1.65
N TRP A 96 -2.39 -11.49 -1.58
CA TRP A 96 -2.27 -10.78 -0.31
C TRP A 96 -3.54 -10.90 0.54
N ARG A 97 -4.73 -10.75 -0.06
CA ARG A 97 -6.02 -10.89 0.63
C ARG A 97 -6.21 -12.27 1.27
N GLN A 98 -5.75 -13.33 0.61
CA GLN A 98 -5.83 -14.70 1.14
C GLN A 98 -4.97 -14.93 2.39
N ASN A 99 -3.99 -14.05 2.64
CA ASN A 99 -3.08 -14.15 3.78
C ASN A 99 -3.49 -13.25 4.96
N LEU A 100 -4.58 -12.48 4.82
CA LEU A 100 -5.06 -11.61 5.88
C LEU A 100 -5.70 -12.40 7.01
N ASP A 101 -5.46 -11.97 8.25
CA ASP A 101 -6.18 -12.48 9.40
C ASP A 101 -7.59 -11.87 9.52
N GLN A 102 -8.38 -12.35 10.48
CA GLN A 102 -9.77 -11.92 10.64
C GLN A 102 -9.90 -10.44 11.04
N GLU A 103 -8.94 -9.89 11.77
CA GLU A 103 -8.95 -8.49 12.20
C GLU A 103 -8.60 -7.57 11.03
N GLU A 104 -7.57 -7.92 10.28
CA GLU A 104 -7.18 -7.26 9.04
C GLU A 104 -8.30 -7.30 8.00
N ILE A 105 -8.97 -8.44 7.83
CA ILE A 105 -10.15 -8.56 6.96
C ILE A 105 -11.23 -7.56 7.37
N ASN A 106 -11.52 -7.38 8.66
CA ASN A 106 -12.54 -6.44 9.11
C ASN A 106 -12.17 -4.99 8.77
N VAL A 107 -10.88 -4.62 8.95
CA VAL A 107 -10.36 -3.28 8.62
C VAL A 107 -10.40 -3.03 7.11
N TYR A 108 -10.00 -4.01 6.32
CA TYR A 108 -9.91 -3.89 4.86
C TYR A 108 -11.21 -4.27 4.14
N SER A 109 -12.23 -4.78 4.85
CA SER A 109 -13.49 -5.30 4.28
C SER A 109 -14.18 -4.31 3.35
N ALA A 110 -14.28 -3.04 3.75
CA ALA A 110 -14.88 -1.97 2.95
C ALA A 110 -14.12 -1.68 1.63
N MET A 111 -12.84 -2.08 1.52
CA MET A 111 -12.04 -2.04 0.29
C MET A 111 -12.13 -3.36 -0.49
N ILE A 112 -12.19 -4.49 0.21
CA ILE A 112 -12.33 -5.83 -0.38
C ILE A 112 -13.66 -5.94 -1.15
N ASP A 113 -14.73 -5.30 -0.67
CA ASP A 113 -16.03 -5.30 -1.36
C ASP A 113 -16.10 -4.26 -2.49
N ALA A 114 -15.43 -3.11 -2.37
CA ALA A 114 -15.41 -2.08 -3.43
C ALA A 114 -14.64 -2.50 -4.70
N THR A 115 -13.78 -3.53 -4.61
CA THR A 115 -13.07 -4.12 -5.75
C THR A 115 -13.82 -5.28 -6.40
N LYS A 116 -15.02 -5.64 -5.93
CA LYS A 116 -15.90 -6.65 -6.56
C LYS A 116 -16.83 -6.07 -7.63
N ASP A 117 -16.91 -4.74 -7.75
CA ASP A 117 -17.82 -4.04 -8.66
C ASP A 117 -17.14 -3.60 -10.00
N PHE A 118 -16.03 -4.24 -10.39
CA PHE A 118 -15.45 -4.10 -11.73
C PHE A 118 -15.31 -5.46 -12.42
#